data_AF-A0A371QR82-F1
#
_entry.id   AF-A0A371QR82-F1
#
_cell.length_a   1.000
_cell.length_b   1.000
_cell.length_c   1.000
_cell.angle_alpha   90.00
_cell.angle_beta   90.00
_cell.angle_gamma   90.00
#
_symmetry.space_group_name_H-M   'P 1'
#
loop_
_entity.id
_entity.type
_entity.pdbx_description
1 polymer ?
#
loop_
_entity_poly.entity_id
_entity_poly.type
_entity_poly.pdbx_seq_one_letter_code
_entity_poly.pdbx_strand_id
1 'polypeptide(L)'
;MVSDLEAQHLEVRIHDPVMAQQDDTFYLFGTGRGIAVWSSDDMENWERLDPVFAETPPWTEEIVDGGRYHLWAPDITHHNGKYYLYYSVSAFGRNTSAIGVLSNPTLHPDDPDFEWTDHGKVVRSVPGRDLWNAIDPNIVFDDDGTPWMTFGSFWKGMKLVRLNDNMVEIDRDPQEWHTIAARNRYWKLDDRTAGNDMSSAIEAPFIFKKNGYYYNFVSWDFCCRGEDSTYKVVVGRSKEVTGPYLDKEGEDMRHGGGSLVLQGNENYAGIGHNAAYTFNGTDYLIAHGYDVADEGNSKLLILEMEWDENDWPVVRLGE
;
A
#
# COMPACT_ATOMS: atom_id res chain seq x y z
N MET A 1 -26.93 36.92 -12.84
CA MET A 1 -25.55 36.53 -12.52
C MET A 1 -25.46 36.35 -11.02
N VAL A 2 -25.68 35.12 -10.55
CA VAL A 2 -24.88 34.45 -9.53
C VAL A 2 -24.86 33.00 -9.98
N SER A 3 -23.66 32.44 -10.08
CA SER A 3 -23.34 31.13 -10.61
C SER A 3 -23.66 30.05 -9.58
N ASP A 4 -24.66 29.24 -9.87
CA ASP A 4 -24.73 27.88 -9.31
C ASP A 4 -23.86 26.99 -10.20
N LEU A 5 -22.56 27.02 -9.92
CA LEU A 5 -21.66 25.92 -10.25
C LEU A 5 -21.67 25.04 -9.00
N GLU A 6 -22.59 24.08 -8.94
CA GLU A 6 -22.36 22.87 -8.15
C GLU A 6 -21.05 22.28 -8.66
N ALA A 7 -20.00 22.37 -7.86
CA ALA A 7 -18.78 21.62 -8.11
C ALA A 7 -19.17 20.14 -8.07
N GLN A 8 -19.04 19.47 -9.20
CA GLN A 8 -19.29 18.05 -9.36
C GLN A 8 -18.48 17.28 -8.30
N HIS A 9 -19.11 16.28 -7.68
CA HIS A 9 -18.41 15.22 -6.95
C HIS A 9 -17.34 14.62 -7.87
N LEU A 10 -16.11 15.10 -7.78
CA LEU A 10 -14.99 14.53 -8.50
C LEU A 10 -14.61 13.24 -7.78
N GLU A 11 -15.13 12.11 -8.27
CA GLU A 11 -14.64 10.81 -7.86
C GLU A 11 -13.15 10.70 -8.22
N VAL A 12 -12.29 10.75 -7.21
CA VAL A 12 -10.84 10.73 -7.37
C VAL A 12 -10.44 9.42 -8.05
N ARG A 13 -9.88 9.54 -9.28
CA ARG A 13 -9.25 8.41 -9.97
C ARG A 13 -7.87 8.18 -9.38
N ILE A 14 -7.72 7.05 -8.70
CA ILE A 14 -6.49 6.68 -8.01
C ILE A 14 -6.28 5.17 -8.06
N HIS A 15 -5.02 4.77 -7.95
CA HIS A 15 -4.62 3.38 -7.77
C HIS A 15 -3.62 3.35 -6.60
N ASP A 16 -3.69 2.31 -5.79
CA ASP A 16 -2.82 2.09 -4.62
C ASP A 16 -2.75 3.31 -3.65
N PRO A 17 -3.88 3.73 -3.07
CA PRO A 17 -3.93 4.95 -2.26
C PRO A 17 -3.34 4.75 -0.85
N VAL A 18 -2.58 5.75 -0.39
CA VAL A 18 -2.20 5.94 1.02
C VAL A 18 -2.46 7.38 1.45
N MET A 19 -2.63 7.60 2.75
CA MET A 19 -2.99 8.90 3.28
C MET A 19 -2.11 9.32 4.45
N ALA A 20 -1.93 10.63 4.62
CA ALA A 20 -1.37 11.25 5.80
C ALA A 20 -2.24 12.45 6.20
N GLN A 21 -2.11 12.87 7.46
CA GLN A 21 -2.69 14.11 7.95
C GLN A 21 -1.57 14.99 8.50
N GLN A 22 -1.57 16.27 8.14
CA GLN A 22 -0.77 17.30 8.77
C GLN A 22 -1.68 18.45 9.17
N ASP A 23 -1.72 18.74 10.47
CA ASP A 23 -2.67 19.68 11.05
C ASP A 23 -4.12 19.27 10.69
N ASP A 24 -4.89 20.17 10.07
CA ASP A 24 -6.26 19.91 9.63
C ASP A 24 -6.36 19.45 8.16
N THR A 25 -5.23 19.26 7.48
CA THR A 25 -5.20 18.90 6.04
C THR A 25 -4.80 17.43 5.85
N PHE A 26 -5.60 16.73 5.06
CA PHE A 26 -5.34 15.37 4.59
C PHE A 26 -4.61 15.39 3.25
N TYR A 27 -3.65 14.49 3.11
CA TYR A 27 -2.90 14.27 1.88
C TYR A 27 -3.11 12.85 1.41
N LEU A 28 -3.41 12.68 0.14
CA LEU A 28 -3.61 11.41 -0.52
C LEU A 28 -2.51 11.21 -1.56
N PHE A 29 -1.82 10.09 -1.48
CA PHE A 29 -0.79 9.68 -2.42
C PHE A 29 -1.24 8.42 -3.16
N GLY A 30 -0.90 8.31 -4.43
CA GLY A 30 -1.21 7.11 -5.20
C GLY A 30 -0.26 6.86 -6.35
N THR A 31 -0.36 5.65 -6.90
CA THR A 31 0.37 5.22 -8.10
C THR A 31 0.13 6.21 -9.25
N GLY A 32 1.22 6.61 -9.91
CA GLY A 32 1.14 7.54 -11.03
C GLY A 32 2.49 8.07 -11.48
N ARG A 33 2.46 8.99 -12.44
CA ARG A 33 3.68 9.69 -12.89
C ARG A 33 4.20 10.57 -11.75
N GLY A 34 5.38 10.25 -11.24
CA GLY A 34 6.02 10.96 -10.14
C GLY A 34 5.35 10.82 -8.77
N ILE A 35 4.49 9.81 -8.57
CA ILE A 35 3.54 9.67 -7.45
C ILE A 35 2.49 10.80 -7.46
N ALA A 36 1.23 10.42 -7.65
CA ALA A 36 0.13 11.37 -7.70
C ALA A 36 -0.23 11.84 -6.28
N VAL A 37 -0.54 13.14 -6.12
CA VAL A 37 -0.84 13.76 -4.83
C VAL A 37 -2.12 14.58 -4.90
N TRP A 38 -2.92 14.50 -3.86
CA TRP A 38 -4.06 15.40 -3.61
C TRP A 38 -4.05 15.88 -2.16
N SER A 39 -4.71 17.00 -1.90
CA SER A 39 -5.02 17.50 -0.56
C SER A 39 -6.52 17.70 -0.36
N SER A 40 -6.97 17.61 0.88
CA SER A 40 -8.36 17.83 1.27
C SER A 40 -8.44 18.24 2.74
N ASP A 41 -9.38 19.11 3.11
CA ASP A 41 -9.64 19.46 4.51
C ASP A 41 -10.76 18.60 5.14
N ASP A 42 -11.49 17.82 4.34
CA ASP A 42 -12.69 17.08 4.75
C ASP A 42 -12.72 15.61 4.31
N MET A 43 -11.69 15.14 3.60
CA MET A 43 -11.60 13.80 2.98
C MET A 43 -12.64 13.53 1.88
N GLU A 44 -13.46 14.50 1.51
CA GLU A 44 -14.51 14.39 0.49
C GLU A 44 -14.14 15.19 -0.78
N ASN A 45 -13.70 16.43 -0.59
CA ASN A 45 -13.35 17.36 -1.65
C ASN A 45 -11.83 17.41 -1.80
N TRP A 46 -11.33 16.86 -2.91
CA TRP A 46 -9.90 16.70 -3.16
C TRP A 46 -9.38 17.66 -4.23
N GLU A 47 -8.35 18.43 -3.88
CA GLU A 47 -7.57 19.24 -4.80
C GLU A 47 -6.36 18.45 -5.29
N ARG A 48 -6.14 18.42 -6.62
CA ARG A 48 -4.96 17.78 -7.20
C ARG A 48 -3.73 18.67 -7.02
N LEU A 49 -2.68 18.13 -6.44
CA LEU A 49 -1.38 18.80 -6.30
C LEU A 49 -0.38 18.29 -7.36
N ASP A 50 0.76 18.98 -7.43
CA ASP A 50 1.90 18.53 -8.23
C ASP A 50 2.40 17.16 -7.74
N PRO A 51 2.86 16.27 -8.65
CA PRO A 51 3.45 15.00 -8.25
C PRO A 51 4.68 15.19 -7.36
N VAL A 52 4.94 14.21 -6.50
CA VAL A 52 6.05 14.25 -5.53
C VAL A 52 7.40 14.46 -6.20
N PHE A 53 7.65 13.68 -7.25
CA PHE A 53 8.79 13.91 -8.11
C PHE A 53 8.40 14.91 -9.21
N ALA A 54 9.36 15.73 -9.65
CA ALA A 54 9.27 16.45 -10.93
C ALA A 54 9.94 15.71 -12.10
N GLU A 55 10.99 14.93 -11.82
CA GLU A 55 11.76 14.15 -12.80
C GLU A 55 12.04 12.73 -12.31
N THR A 56 12.29 11.80 -13.24
CA THR A 56 12.64 10.41 -12.93
C THR A 56 13.95 10.35 -12.13
N PRO A 57 13.97 9.69 -10.94
CA PRO A 57 15.22 9.58 -10.17
C PRO A 57 16.24 8.73 -10.95
N PRO A 58 17.49 9.19 -11.13
CA PRO A 58 18.44 8.53 -12.04
C PRO A 58 18.72 7.07 -11.72
N TRP A 59 18.72 6.70 -10.42
CA TRP A 59 18.99 5.32 -10.00
C TRP A 59 17.91 4.32 -10.48
N THR A 60 16.71 4.80 -10.82
CA THR A 60 15.59 3.94 -11.24
C THR A 60 15.79 3.35 -12.64
N GLU A 61 16.61 3.98 -13.49
CA GLU A 61 16.96 3.46 -14.82
C GLU A 61 17.70 2.12 -14.74
N GLU A 62 18.44 1.86 -13.65
CA GLU A 62 19.11 0.57 -13.41
C GLU A 62 18.13 -0.58 -13.08
N ILE A 63 16.87 -0.24 -12.78
CA ILE A 63 15.81 -1.20 -12.43
C ILE A 63 14.91 -1.42 -13.64
N VAL A 64 14.43 -0.33 -14.25
CA VAL A 64 13.55 -0.36 -15.41
C VAL A 64 14.03 0.67 -16.44
N ASP A 65 14.66 0.16 -17.50
CA ASP A 65 15.12 0.99 -18.63
C ASP A 65 13.93 1.67 -19.34
N GLY A 66 14.08 2.95 -19.65
CA GLY A 66 13.01 3.78 -20.21
C GLY A 66 11.78 3.88 -19.30
N GLY A 67 11.97 3.64 -17.99
CA GLY A 67 10.93 3.76 -16.97
C GLY A 67 10.19 5.08 -17.16
N ARG A 68 8.90 4.99 -17.54
CA ARG A 68 8.05 6.12 -17.94
C ARG A 68 7.65 7.01 -16.77
N TYR A 69 8.52 7.12 -15.77
CA TYR A 69 8.31 7.94 -14.60
C TYR A 69 7.10 7.53 -13.77
N HIS A 70 6.61 6.30 -13.96
CA HIS A 70 5.39 5.79 -13.33
C HIS A 70 5.77 4.95 -12.11
N LEU A 71 5.64 5.54 -10.94
CA LEU A 71 6.01 4.97 -9.64
C LEU A 71 4.77 4.43 -8.96
N TRP A 72 4.90 3.31 -8.25
CA TRP A 72 3.73 2.55 -7.76
C TRP A 72 3.71 2.47 -6.25
N ALA A 73 2.51 2.26 -5.70
CA ALA A 73 2.23 1.86 -4.32
C ALA A 73 3.06 2.66 -3.31
N PRO A 74 2.82 3.98 -3.21
CA PRO A 74 3.47 4.77 -2.17
C PRO A 74 3.02 4.31 -0.78
N ASP A 75 3.87 4.49 0.23
CA ASP A 75 3.50 4.43 1.65
C ASP A 75 4.09 5.63 2.38
N ILE A 76 3.29 6.27 3.22
CA ILE A 76 3.65 7.52 3.91
C ILE A 76 3.61 7.31 5.42
N THR A 77 4.70 7.64 6.09
CA THR A 77 4.80 7.54 7.55
C THR A 77 5.52 8.75 8.12
N HIS A 78 4.99 9.32 9.21
CA HIS A 78 5.66 10.39 9.94
C HIS A 78 6.49 9.83 11.11
N HIS A 79 7.78 10.16 11.14
CA HIS A 79 8.69 9.71 12.19
C HIS A 79 9.79 10.75 12.44
N ASN A 80 10.12 11.03 13.71
CA ASN A 80 11.17 11.98 14.11
C ASN A 80 11.12 13.35 13.40
N GLY A 81 9.91 13.90 13.23
CA GLY A 81 9.68 15.23 12.64
C GLY A 81 9.85 15.29 11.12
N LYS A 82 9.78 14.14 10.43
CA LYS A 82 9.79 14.06 8.98
C LYS A 82 8.76 13.06 8.48
N TYR A 83 8.23 13.33 7.31
CA TYR A 83 7.46 12.37 6.52
C TYR A 83 8.42 11.55 5.67
N TYR A 84 8.28 10.24 5.69
CA TYR A 84 8.98 9.30 4.83
C TYR A 84 7.99 8.70 3.83
N LEU A 85 8.26 8.89 2.53
CA LEU A 85 7.43 8.37 1.46
C LEU A 85 8.20 7.26 0.72
N TYR A 86 7.81 6.01 0.97
CA TYR A 86 8.33 4.86 0.23
C TYR A 86 7.57 4.71 -1.07
N TYR A 87 8.22 4.13 -2.08
CA TYR A 87 7.60 3.93 -3.39
C TYR A 87 8.25 2.78 -4.14
N SER A 88 7.53 2.25 -5.12
CA SER A 88 7.94 1.10 -5.91
C SER A 88 8.37 1.50 -7.32
N VAL A 89 9.45 0.87 -7.78
CA VAL A 89 9.97 0.94 -9.16
C VAL A 89 9.96 -0.47 -9.73
N SER A 90 9.14 -0.72 -10.75
CA SER A 90 8.98 -2.06 -11.31
C SER A 90 8.45 -2.06 -12.75
N ALA A 91 8.42 -3.25 -13.34
CA ALA A 91 7.83 -3.55 -14.64
C ALA A 91 6.83 -4.70 -14.51
N PHE A 92 5.66 -4.53 -15.12
CA PHE A 92 4.50 -5.42 -14.90
C PHE A 92 4.84 -6.90 -15.18
N GLY A 93 4.43 -7.78 -14.28
CA GLY A 93 4.65 -9.23 -14.38
C GLY A 93 6.09 -9.69 -14.16
N ARG A 94 7.00 -8.82 -13.68
CA ARG A 94 8.41 -9.12 -13.37
C ARG A 94 8.74 -8.76 -11.93
N ASN A 95 9.83 -9.33 -11.42
CA ASN A 95 10.40 -8.94 -10.12
C ASN A 95 11.79 -8.28 -10.24
N THR A 96 12.13 -7.71 -11.40
CA THR A 96 13.15 -6.64 -11.48
C THR A 96 12.56 -5.38 -10.86
N SER A 97 12.62 -5.29 -9.53
CA SER A 97 11.93 -4.26 -8.77
C SER A 97 12.80 -3.74 -7.64
N ALA A 98 12.48 -2.53 -7.20
CA ALA A 98 13.10 -1.90 -6.06
C ALA A 98 12.09 -1.01 -5.33
N ILE A 99 12.27 -0.91 -4.02
CA ILE A 99 11.61 0.10 -3.19
C ILE A 99 12.63 1.20 -2.91
N GLY A 100 12.22 2.44 -3.14
CA GLY A 100 12.94 3.65 -2.74
C GLY A 100 12.23 4.40 -1.63
N VAL A 101 12.87 5.43 -1.10
CA VAL A 101 12.28 6.29 -0.07
C VAL A 101 12.73 7.74 -0.18
N LEU A 102 11.77 8.63 0.00
CA LEU A 102 11.99 10.07 0.15
C LEU A 102 11.76 10.49 1.59
N SER A 103 12.31 11.64 1.99
CA SER A 103 11.86 12.34 3.21
C SER A 103 11.52 13.80 2.94
N ASN A 104 10.53 14.36 3.63
CA ASN A 104 10.19 15.77 3.63
C ASN A 104 9.81 16.23 5.06
N PRO A 105 10.28 17.38 5.56
CA PRO A 105 9.88 17.90 6.87
C PRO A 105 8.38 18.21 6.99
N THR A 106 7.71 18.51 5.88
CA THR A 106 6.33 19.01 5.85
C THR A 106 5.62 18.57 4.56
N LEU A 107 4.31 18.46 4.59
CA LEU A 107 3.45 18.17 3.44
C LEU A 107 2.79 19.44 2.86
N HIS A 108 2.85 20.57 3.57
CA HIS A 108 2.36 21.87 3.11
C HIS A 108 3.24 22.40 1.97
N PRO A 109 2.76 22.48 0.72
CA PRO A 109 3.61 22.87 -0.42
C PRO A 109 4.12 24.32 -0.37
N ASP A 110 3.43 25.18 0.37
CA ASP A 110 3.78 26.61 0.54
C ASP A 110 4.74 26.85 1.72
N ASP A 111 5.06 25.81 2.50
CA ASP A 111 6.00 25.91 3.61
C ASP A 111 7.44 26.06 3.07
N PRO A 112 8.25 27.02 3.57
CA PRO A 112 9.64 27.20 3.13
C PRO A 112 10.54 25.97 3.34
N ASP A 113 10.18 25.06 4.25
CA ASP A 113 10.92 23.82 4.51
C ASP A 113 10.42 22.63 3.64
N PHE A 114 9.44 22.85 2.75
CA PHE A 114 8.93 21.82 1.85
C PHE A 114 9.98 21.44 0.79
N GLU A 115 10.61 20.27 0.98
CA GLU A 115 11.59 19.73 0.05
C GLU A 115 11.66 18.19 0.16
N TRP A 116 11.28 17.49 -0.90
CA TRP A 116 11.46 16.04 -0.99
C TRP A 116 12.93 15.69 -1.25
N THR A 117 13.57 15.01 -0.31
CA THR A 117 14.93 14.47 -0.44
C THR A 117 14.88 12.97 -0.77
N ASP A 118 15.44 12.56 -1.91
CA ASP A 118 15.57 11.14 -2.28
C ASP A 118 16.77 10.48 -1.60
N HIS A 119 16.51 9.38 -0.90
CA HIS A 119 17.55 8.57 -0.24
C HIS A 119 17.94 7.34 -1.06
N GLY A 120 17.31 7.17 -2.23
CA GLY A 120 17.56 6.08 -3.14
C GLY A 120 16.90 4.78 -2.69
N LYS A 121 17.57 3.68 -3.02
CA LYS A 121 17.01 2.33 -2.95
C LYS A 121 17.21 1.68 -1.58
N VAL A 122 16.09 1.27 -0.97
CA VAL A 122 16.05 0.52 0.30
C VAL A 122 16.29 -0.98 0.06
N VAL A 123 15.53 -1.58 -0.87
CA VAL A 123 15.57 -3.02 -1.16
C VAL A 123 15.36 -3.28 -2.65
N ARG A 124 15.93 -4.40 -3.15
CA ARG A 124 15.84 -4.82 -4.56
C ARG A 124 15.58 -6.31 -4.66
N SER A 125 14.62 -6.71 -5.50
CA SER A 125 14.48 -8.08 -5.98
C SER A 125 15.20 -8.27 -7.33
N VAL A 126 15.85 -9.43 -7.48
CA VAL A 126 16.61 -9.84 -8.66
C VAL A 126 16.03 -11.15 -9.20
N PRO A 127 15.57 -11.18 -10.48
CA PRO A 127 14.97 -12.39 -11.05
C PRO A 127 15.90 -13.59 -11.03
N GLY A 128 15.36 -14.75 -10.64
CA GLY A 128 16.11 -16.01 -10.52
C GLY A 128 17.03 -16.09 -9.31
N ARG A 129 17.09 -15.05 -8.46
CA ARG A 129 17.73 -15.08 -7.15
C ARG A 129 16.70 -14.96 -6.03
N ASP A 130 15.80 -13.98 -6.16
CA ASP A 130 14.86 -13.62 -5.12
C ASP A 130 13.46 -14.12 -5.50
N LEU A 131 12.86 -14.96 -4.65
CA LEU A 131 11.52 -15.51 -4.86
C LEU A 131 10.46 -14.67 -4.16
N TRP A 132 10.55 -13.36 -4.36
CA TRP A 132 9.66 -12.29 -3.87
C TRP A 132 9.85 -11.07 -4.77
N ASN A 133 8.95 -10.08 -4.64
CA ASN A 133 8.97 -8.87 -5.44
C ASN A 133 9.13 -7.64 -4.54
N ALA A 134 10.14 -6.80 -4.79
CA ALA A 134 10.36 -5.57 -4.04
C ALA A 134 9.44 -4.43 -4.52
N ILE A 135 8.15 -4.54 -4.21
CA ILE A 135 7.12 -3.52 -4.41
C ILE A 135 6.13 -3.56 -3.24
N ASP A 136 5.24 -2.57 -3.17
CA ASP A 136 4.15 -2.42 -2.21
C ASP A 136 4.65 -2.32 -0.75
N PRO A 137 5.51 -1.33 -0.43
CA PRO A 137 5.98 -1.12 0.92
C PRO A 137 4.84 -0.71 1.86
N ASN A 138 4.94 -1.08 3.12
CA ASN A 138 4.26 -0.43 4.24
C ASN A 138 5.15 -0.45 5.48
N ILE A 139 5.22 0.68 6.19
CA ILE A 139 6.00 0.81 7.42
C ILE A 139 5.12 0.63 8.67
N VAL A 140 5.65 -0.14 9.62
CA VAL A 140 5.04 -0.35 10.94
C VAL A 140 6.10 -0.35 12.03
N PHE A 141 5.74 0.11 13.23
CA PHE A 141 6.61 0.08 14.40
C PHE A 141 6.17 -1.00 15.39
N ASP A 142 7.12 -1.74 15.96
CA ASP A 142 6.83 -2.68 17.04
C ASP A 142 6.51 -1.99 18.38
N ASP A 143 6.29 -2.76 19.44
CA ASP A 143 6.00 -2.23 20.78
C ASP A 143 7.18 -1.44 21.37
N ASP A 144 8.41 -1.73 20.93
CA ASP A 144 9.63 -1.05 21.36
C ASP A 144 9.96 0.19 20.50
N GLY A 145 9.17 0.45 19.45
CA GLY A 145 9.38 1.57 18.52
C GLY A 145 10.37 1.27 17.40
N THR A 146 10.73 0.00 17.20
CA THR A 146 11.62 -0.41 16.11
C THR A 146 10.87 -0.38 14.78
N PRO A 147 11.41 0.23 13.71
CA PRO A 147 10.77 0.27 12.40
C PRO A 147 10.93 -1.05 11.64
N TRP A 148 9.82 -1.50 11.05
CA TRP A 148 9.76 -2.64 10.15
C TRP A 148 9.09 -2.23 8.84
N MET A 149 9.55 -2.81 7.73
CA MET A 149 8.91 -2.67 6.42
C MET A 149 8.32 -4.00 6.01
N THR A 150 7.01 -4.04 5.80
CA THR A 150 6.36 -5.13 5.07
C THR A 150 6.29 -4.78 3.60
N PHE A 151 6.43 -5.76 2.72
CA PHE A 151 6.30 -5.56 1.28
C PHE A 151 6.08 -6.87 0.54
N GLY A 152 5.62 -6.79 -0.71
CA GLY A 152 5.61 -7.92 -1.61
C GLY A 152 4.41 -7.97 -2.54
N SER A 153 4.58 -8.69 -3.64
CA SER A 153 3.52 -9.01 -4.58
C SER A 153 3.86 -10.33 -5.27
N PHE A 154 2.91 -11.24 -5.36
CA PHE A 154 3.04 -12.59 -5.91
C PHE A 154 4.12 -13.49 -5.26
N TRP A 155 4.89 -14.23 -6.08
CA TRP A 155 6.00 -15.10 -5.70
C TRP A 155 5.79 -15.93 -4.41
N LYS A 156 6.65 -15.80 -3.39
CA LYS A 156 6.50 -16.44 -2.06
C LYS A 156 5.91 -15.48 -1.02
N GLY A 157 5.02 -14.61 -1.47
CA GLY A 157 4.22 -13.76 -0.61
C GLY A 157 4.99 -12.62 0.05
N MET A 158 4.41 -12.14 1.14
CA MET A 158 4.76 -10.89 1.82
C MET A 158 5.94 -11.10 2.75
N LYS A 159 6.90 -10.19 2.67
CA LYS A 159 8.09 -10.15 3.52
C LYS A 159 7.95 -9.03 4.54
N LEU A 160 8.48 -9.25 5.73
CA LEU A 160 8.70 -8.24 6.75
C LEU A 160 10.20 -8.19 7.03
N VAL A 161 10.78 -7.01 7.00
CA VAL A 161 12.21 -6.79 7.24
C VAL A 161 12.42 -5.64 8.22
N ARG A 162 13.37 -5.78 9.15
CA ARG A 162 13.72 -4.70 10.08
C ARG A 162 14.45 -3.58 9.34
N LEU A 163 14.06 -2.34 9.59
CA LEU A 163 14.76 -1.15 9.12
C LEU A 163 15.69 -0.61 10.21
N ASN A 164 16.69 0.17 9.80
CA ASN A 164 17.42 1.03 10.73
C ASN A 164 16.52 2.19 11.19
N ASP A 165 16.82 2.76 12.36
CA ASP A 165 16.13 3.94 12.92
C ASP A 165 16.18 5.18 12.01
N ASN A 166 17.10 5.20 11.05
CA ASN A 166 17.19 6.26 10.04
C ASN A 166 16.10 6.16 8.96
N MET A 167 15.28 5.09 8.97
CA MET A 167 14.17 4.80 8.06
C MET A 167 14.58 4.56 6.59
N VAL A 168 15.83 4.79 6.20
CA VAL A 168 16.23 4.80 4.78
C VAL A 168 16.91 3.53 4.30
N GLU A 169 17.21 2.60 5.19
CA GLU A 169 17.86 1.34 4.84
C GLU A 169 17.43 0.19 5.75
N ILE A 170 17.53 -1.03 5.22
CA ILE A 170 17.36 -2.26 5.99
C ILE A 170 18.48 -2.38 7.02
N ASP A 171 18.11 -2.76 8.24
CA ASP A 171 19.10 -3.14 9.25
C ASP A 171 19.83 -4.42 8.81
N ARG A 172 21.17 -4.32 8.78
CA ARG A 172 22.04 -5.41 8.33
C ARG A 172 22.78 -6.15 9.43
N ASP A 173 22.65 -5.73 10.68
CA ASP A 173 23.41 -6.29 11.79
C ASP A 173 22.58 -6.43 13.09
N PRO A 174 21.84 -7.55 13.25
CA PRO A 174 21.63 -8.62 12.27
C PRO A 174 20.52 -8.29 11.26
N GLN A 175 20.67 -8.75 10.01
CA GLN A 175 19.54 -8.80 9.08
C GLN A 175 18.44 -9.72 9.63
N GLU A 176 17.23 -9.18 9.75
CA GLU A 176 16.07 -9.94 10.22
C GLU A 176 14.93 -9.87 9.21
N TRP A 177 14.47 -11.05 8.77
CA TRP A 177 13.48 -11.22 7.72
C TRP A 177 12.46 -12.29 8.10
N HIS A 178 11.18 -11.97 7.89
CA HIS A 178 10.07 -12.89 8.09
C HIS A 178 9.23 -12.98 6.82
N THR A 179 8.66 -14.15 6.55
CA THR A 179 7.51 -14.25 5.62
C THR A 179 6.26 -14.21 6.48
N ILE A 180 5.39 -13.25 6.25
CA ILE A 180 4.22 -13.01 7.13
C ILE A 180 2.90 -13.43 6.49
N ALA A 181 2.83 -13.53 5.16
CA ALA A 181 1.67 -14.03 4.44
C ALA A 181 2.08 -14.64 3.09
N ALA A 182 1.42 -15.69 2.64
CA ALA A 182 1.63 -16.30 1.33
C ALA A 182 0.43 -17.12 0.88
N ARG A 183 0.27 -17.30 -0.43
CA ARG A 183 -0.68 -18.24 -1.04
C ARG A 183 0.08 -19.32 -1.81
N ASN A 184 -0.65 -20.33 -2.27
CA ASN A 184 -0.05 -21.41 -3.04
C ASN A 184 0.58 -20.86 -4.33
N ARG A 185 1.81 -21.30 -4.62
CA ARG A 185 2.49 -21.06 -5.90
C ARG A 185 2.87 -22.41 -6.48
N TYR A 186 2.50 -22.65 -7.73
CA TYR A 186 2.90 -23.87 -8.42
C TYR A 186 4.43 -23.94 -8.54
N TRP A 187 5.02 -24.98 -7.96
CA TRP A 187 6.47 -25.08 -7.75
C TRP A 187 7.30 -25.23 -9.03
N LYS A 188 6.68 -25.55 -10.18
CA LYS A 188 7.37 -25.61 -11.48
C LYS A 188 7.28 -24.31 -12.29
N LEU A 189 6.63 -23.27 -11.77
CA LEU A 189 6.64 -21.98 -12.44
C LEU A 189 8.06 -21.41 -12.44
N ASP A 190 8.45 -20.82 -13.57
CA ASP A 190 9.70 -20.08 -13.66
C ASP A 190 9.71 -18.93 -12.64
N ASP A 191 10.82 -18.80 -11.90
CA ASP A 191 11.02 -17.78 -10.88
C ASP A 191 11.03 -16.36 -11.44
N ARG A 192 11.06 -16.19 -12.76
CA ARG A 192 10.97 -14.90 -13.45
C ARG A 192 9.54 -14.50 -13.84
N THR A 193 8.56 -15.39 -13.65
CA THR A 193 7.19 -15.23 -14.15
C THR A 193 6.16 -15.23 -13.02
N ALA A 194 5.27 -14.24 -13.04
CA ALA A 194 4.07 -14.14 -12.20
C ALA A 194 2.87 -13.57 -12.98
N GLY A 195 1.72 -13.40 -12.31
CA GLY A 195 0.53 -12.73 -12.87
C GLY A 195 -0.53 -13.65 -13.47
N ASN A 196 -0.51 -14.95 -13.17
CA ASN A 196 -1.54 -15.91 -13.57
C ASN A 196 -2.02 -16.77 -12.38
N ASP A 197 -3.08 -17.56 -12.59
CA ASP A 197 -3.75 -18.38 -11.55
C ASP A 197 -2.87 -19.44 -10.90
N MET A 198 -1.71 -19.76 -11.50
CA MET A 198 -0.75 -20.69 -10.92
C MET A 198 0.21 -20.00 -9.94
N SER A 199 0.17 -18.66 -9.89
CA SER A 199 0.99 -17.83 -9.02
C SER A 199 0.26 -17.54 -7.71
N SER A 200 1.02 -17.26 -6.65
CA SER A 200 0.47 -16.85 -5.35
C SER A 200 -0.14 -15.46 -5.46
N ALA A 201 -1.39 -15.30 -5.87
CA ALA A 201 -2.03 -13.99 -6.08
C ALA A 201 -2.33 -13.27 -4.75
N ILE A 202 -1.30 -12.68 -4.16
CA ILE A 202 -1.31 -11.94 -2.90
C ILE A 202 -0.33 -10.78 -3.01
N GLU A 203 -0.71 -9.59 -2.59
CA GLU A 203 0.11 -8.37 -2.63
C GLU A 203 -0.40 -7.29 -1.67
N ALA A 204 0.20 -6.10 -1.72
CA ALA A 204 -0.21 -4.92 -0.96
C ALA A 204 -0.40 -5.18 0.55
N PRO A 205 0.66 -5.60 1.27
CA PRO A 205 0.55 -5.79 2.70
C PRO A 205 0.48 -4.43 3.41
N PHE A 206 -0.43 -4.30 4.36
CA PHE A 206 -0.54 -3.13 5.22
C PHE A 206 -0.77 -3.57 6.66
N ILE A 207 0.16 -3.25 7.57
CA ILE A 207 0.06 -3.62 8.98
C ILE A 207 -0.45 -2.45 9.79
N PHE A 208 -1.61 -2.62 10.41
CA PHE A 208 -2.23 -1.63 11.28
C PHE A 208 -2.26 -2.12 12.73
N LYS A 209 -1.79 -1.31 13.67
CA LYS A 209 -1.78 -1.66 15.10
C LYS A 209 -3.02 -1.08 15.80
N LYS A 210 -3.87 -1.94 16.33
CA LYS A 210 -5.10 -1.56 17.05
C LYS A 210 -5.45 -2.61 18.10
N ASN A 211 -6.17 -2.24 19.16
CA ASN A 211 -6.72 -3.18 20.17
C ASN A 211 -5.70 -4.21 20.71
N GLY A 212 -4.43 -3.81 20.82
CA GLY A 212 -3.32 -4.66 21.26
C GLY A 212 -2.95 -5.79 20.30
N TYR A 213 -3.22 -5.63 19.01
CA TYR A 213 -2.84 -6.53 17.93
C TYR A 213 -2.22 -5.75 16.75
N TYR A 214 -1.40 -6.45 15.97
CA TYR A 214 -0.99 -6.08 14.63
C TYR A 214 -1.92 -6.78 13.65
N TYR A 215 -2.65 -6.04 12.82
CA TYR A 215 -3.52 -6.55 11.76
C TYR A 215 -2.81 -6.43 10.42
N ASN A 216 -2.47 -7.55 9.79
CA ASN A 216 -1.87 -7.59 8.46
C ASN A 216 -2.99 -7.73 7.43
N PHE A 217 -3.37 -6.62 6.82
CA PHE A 217 -4.22 -6.61 5.65
C PHE A 217 -3.40 -6.95 4.42
N VAL A 218 -3.96 -7.75 3.52
CA VAL A 218 -3.35 -8.09 2.23
C VAL A 218 -4.44 -8.16 1.17
N SER A 219 -4.06 -7.89 -0.07
CA SER A 219 -4.97 -8.01 -1.20
C SER A 219 -4.78 -9.36 -1.88
N TRP A 220 -5.88 -10.07 -2.15
CA TRP A 220 -5.92 -11.36 -2.82
C TRP A 220 -6.49 -11.25 -4.23
N ASP A 221 -6.07 -12.21 -5.06
CA ASP A 221 -6.50 -12.39 -6.44
C ASP A 221 -6.01 -11.25 -7.36
N PHE A 222 -6.77 -10.84 -8.37
CA PHE A 222 -6.22 -10.03 -9.47
C PHE A 222 -6.77 -8.61 -9.50
N CYS A 223 -5.88 -7.64 -9.36
CA CYS A 223 -6.09 -6.24 -9.71
C CYS A 223 -6.05 -6.03 -11.23
N CYS A 224 -6.26 -4.79 -11.64
CA CYS A 224 -5.73 -4.24 -12.87
C CYS A 224 -6.32 -4.86 -14.14
N ARG A 225 -7.56 -5.37 -14.04
CA ARG A 225 -8.32 -5.97 -15.15
C ARG A 225 -9.67 -5.27 -15.38
N GLY A 226 -9.84 -4.05 -14.87
CA GLY A 226 -11.08 -3.31 -14.96
C GLY A 226 -12.24 -4.10 -14.35
N GLU A 227 -13.31 -4.30 -15.12
CA GLU A 227 -14.48 -5.09 -14.73
C GLU A 227 -14.18 -6.59 -14.51
N ASP A 228 -13.08 -7.12 -15.04
CA ASP A 228 -12.65 -8.51 -14.84
C ASP A 228 -11.77 -8.69 -13.58
N SER A 229 -11.60 -7.63 -12.78
CA SER A 229 -10.82 -7.69 -11.55
C SER A 229 -11.54 -8.53 -10.50
N THR A 230 -10.80 -9.35 -9.76
CA THR A 230 -11.34 -10.23 -8.69
C THR A 230 -10.78 -9.90 -7.31
N TYR A 231 -10.18 -8.71 -7.22
CA TYR A 231 -9.43 -8.21 -6.08
C TYR A 231 -10.29 -8.13 -4.82
N LYS A 232 -9.72 -8.55 -3.68
CA LYS A 232 -10.36 -8.47 -2.36
C LYS A 232 -9.34 -8.26 -1.25
N VAL A 233 -9.77 -7.65 -0.15
CA VAL A 233 -8.96 -7.44 1.06
C VAL A 233 -9.27 -8.54 2.07
N VAL A 234 -8.22 -9.19 2.57
CA VAL A 234 -8.31 -10.10 3.71
C VAL A 234 -7.38 -9.66 4.83
N VAL A 235 -7.62 -10.16 6.04
CA VAL A 235 -6.84 -9.81 7.23
C VAL A 235 -6.52 -11.04 8.08
N GLY A 236 -5.37 -11.01 8.72
CA GLY A 236 -5.04 -11.80 9.90
C GLY A 236 -4.42 -10.91 10.97
N ARG A 237 -4.35 -11.36 12.22
CA ARG A 237 -3.77 -10.59 13.32
C ARG A 237 -2.74 -11.36 14.13
N SER A 238 -1.81 -10.63 14.73
CA SER A 238 -0.81 -11.16 15.65
C SER A 238 -0.62 -10.26 16.88
N LYS A 239 -0.06 -10.81 17.95
CA LYS A 239 0.40 -10.01 19.10
C LYS A 239 1.78 -9.41 18.87
N GLU A 240 2.58 -10.02 18.00
CA GLU A 240 3.93 -9.60 17.66
C GLU A 240 3.96 -9.10 16.21
N VAL A 241 4.70 -8.04 15.91
CA VAL A 241 4.82 -7.52 14.53
C VAL A 241 5.35 -8.58 13.56
N THR A 242 6.19 -9.50 14.04
CA THR A 242 6.79 -10.59 13.25
C THR A 242 5.85 -11.76 13.01
N GLY A 243 4.64 -11.72 13.56
CA GLY A 243 3.67 -12.80 13.47
C GLY A 243 3.91 -13.93 14.49
N PRO A 244 3.26 -15.09 14.30
CA PRO A 244 2.41 -15.44 13.17
C PRO A 244 1.11 -14.63 13.13
N TYR A 245 0.66 -14.28 11.92
CA TYR A 245 -0.64 -13.66 11.69
C TYR A 245 -1.66 -14.76 11.42
N LEU A 246 -2.69 -14.83 12.26
CA LEU A 246 -3.74 -15.84 12.16
C LEU A 246 -5.06 -15.16 11.78
N ASP A 247 -5.91 -15.85 11.02
CA ASP A 247 -7.27 -15.40 10.69
C ASP A 247 -8.31 -15.76 11.78
N LYS A 248 -9.60 -15.48 11.54
CA LYS A 248 -10.71 -15.78 12.48
C LYS A 248 -10.81 -17.28 12.80
N GLU A 249 -10.44 -18.12 11.85
CA GLU A 249 -10.46 -19.58 11.93
C GLU A 249 -9.18 -20.14 12.56
N GLY A 250 -8.17 -19.30 12.79
CA GLY A 250 -6.88 -19.67 13.36
C GLY A 250 -5.88 -20.20 12.33
N GLU A 251 -6.14 -20.05 11.03
CA GLU A 251 -5.23 -20.44 9.97
C GLU A 251 -4.14 -19.38 9.78
N ASP A 252 -2.91 -19.85 9.57
CA ASP A 252 -1.74 -19.00 9.41
C ASP A 252 -1.71 -18.36 8.03
N MET A 253 -1.57 -17.04 7.95
CA MET A 253 -1.48 -16.33 6.68
C MET A 253 -0.30 -16.79 5.82
N ARG A 254 0.76 -17.36 6.39
CA ARG A 254 1.90 -17.95 5.66
C ARG A 254 1.51 -19.21 4.88
N HIS A 255 0.35 -19.79 5.17
CA HIS A 255 -0.19 -21.01 4.58
C HIS A 255 -1.53 -20.78 3.86
N GLY A 256 -1.91 -19.52 3.63
CA GLY A 256 -3.12 -19.15 2.91
C GLY A 256 -4.31 -18.80 3.79
N GLY A 257 -4.12 -18.65 5.11
CA GLY A 257 -5.10 -18.04 6.01
C GLY A 257 -5.36 -16.57 5.67
N GLY A 258 -6.53 -16.09 6.03
CA GLY A 258 -6.96 -14.71 5.84
C GLY A 258 -8.48 -14.60 5.84
N SER A 259 -9.03 -13.84 6.78
CA SER A 259 -10.48 -13.59 6.84
C SER A 259 -10.84 -12.43 5.93
N LEU A 260 -11.91 -12.58 5.16
CA LEU A 260 -12.40 -11.54 4.25
C LEU A 260 -12.82 -10.27 5.03
N VAL A 261 -12.35 -9.11 4.55
CA VAL A 261 -12.76 -7.78 5.04
C VAL A 261 -13.60 -7.06 4.01
N LEU A 262 -13.12 -7.03 2.76
CA LEU A 262 -13.74 -6.27 1.67
C LEU A 262 -13.58 -7.03 0.36
N GLN A 263 -14.61 -7.05 -0.47
CA GLN A 263 -14.56 -7.58 -1.83
C GLN A 263 -15.48 -6.76 -2.74
N GLY A 264 -15.33 -6.94 -4.05
CA GLY A 264 -16.24 -6.38 -5.02
C GLY A 264 -17.71 -6.80 -4.83
N ASN A 265 -18.59 -6.03 -5.44
CA ASN A 265 -20.05 -6.22 -5.51
C ASN A 265 -20.54 -5.78 -6.90
N GLU A 266 -21.82 -5.44 -7.04
CA GLU A 266 -22.39 -4.98 -8.31
C GLU A 266 -21.91 -3.59 -8.76
N ASN A 267 -21.45 -2.76 -7.83
CA ASN A 267 -20.92 -1.41 -8.09
C ASN A 267 -19.41 -1.43 -8.35
N TYR A 268 -18.68 -2.34 -7.70
CA TYR A 268 -17.22 -2.46 -7.83
C TYR A 268 -16.80 -3.88 -8.16
N ALA A 269 -16.14 -4.11 -9.30
CA ALA A 269 -15.73 -5.45 -9.72
C ALA A 269 -14.70 -6.09 -8.76
N GLY A 270 -13.74 -5.30 -8.29
CA GLY A 270 -12.75 -5.72 -7.29
C GLY A 270 -12.30 -4.52 -6.46
N ILE A 271 -11.89 -4.78 -5.22
CA ILE A 271 -11.45 -3.76 -4.27
C ILE A 271 -10.21 -4.26 -3.54
N GLY A 272 -9.19 -3.42 -3.45
CA GLY A 272 -7.97 -3.78 -2.73
C GLY A 272 -6.92 -2.69 -2.76
N HIS A 273 -5.67 -3.12 -2.53
CA HIS A 273 -4.53 -2.28 -2.20
C HIS A 273 -4.90 -1.25 -1.13
N ASN A 274 -5.26 -1.77 0.05
CA ASN A 274 -5.78 -0.94 1.11
C ASN A 274 -4.66 -0.36 1.99
N ALA A 275 -4.98 0.76 2.61
CA ALA A 275 -4.32 1.30 3.78
C ALA A 275 -5.32 1.41 4.93
N ALA A 276 -4.82 1.53 6.17
CA ALA A 276 -5.67 1.70 7.35
C ALA A 276 -5.08 2.72 8.31
N TYR A 277 -5.90 3.66 8.75
CA TYR A 277 -5.47 4.79 9.59
C TYR A 277 -6.48 5.08 10.69
N THR A 278 -6.01 5.62 11.81
CA THR A 278 -6.87 6.35 12.75
C THR A 278 -6.72 7.84 12.48
N PHE A 279 -7.77 8.51 12.00
CA PHE A 279 -7.82 9.97 11.89
C PHE A 279 -8.88 10.51 12.84
N ASN A 280 -8.51 11.50 13.65
CA ASN A 280 -9.41 12.19 14.58
C ASN A 280 -10.25 11.24 15.49
N GLY A 281 -9.70 10.07 15.82
CA GLY A 281 -10.34 9.05 16.68
C GLY A 281 -11.20 8.02 15.95
N THR A 282 -11.41 8.17 14.64
CA THR A 282 -12.11 7.21 13.78
C THR A 282 -11.11 6.38 12.98
N ASP A 283 -11.37 5.07 12.87
CA ASP A 283 -10.56 4.20 12.04
C ASP A 283 -11.16 4.14 10.62
N TYR A 284 -10.29 4.22 9.62
CA TYR A 284 -10.66 4.17 8.21
C TYR A 284 -9.87 3.08 7.50
N LEU A 285 -10.53 2.43 6.55
CA LEU A 285 -9.89 1.65 5.50
C LEU A 285 -9.97 2.44 4.20
N ILE A 286 -8.80 2.74 3.63
CA ILE A 286 -8.63 3.47 2.38
C ILE A 286 -8.25 2.45 1.32
N ALA A 287 -8.91 2.44 0.17
CA ALA A 287 -8.62 1.48 -0.90
C ALA A 287 -8.97 2.08 -2.27
N HIS A 288 -8.64 1.36 -3.34
CA HIS A 288 -9.25 1.63 -4.63
C HIS A 288 -10.24 0.53 -5.03
N GLY A 289 -11.31 0.91 -5.71
CA GLY A 289 -12.30 0.00 -6.29
C GLY A 289 -12.43 0.20 -7.80
N TYR A 290 -12.64 -0.87 -8.56
CA TYR A 290 -12.90 -0.79 -10.00
C TYR A 290 -14.40 -0.58 -10.24
N ASP A 291 -14.80 0.67 -10.49
CA ASP A 291 -16.20 1.09 -10.62
C ASP A 291 -16.83 0.56 -11.92
N VAL A 292 -17.85 -0.28 -11.78
CA VAL A 292 -18.58 -0.91 -12.90
C VAL A 292 -19.38 0.13 -13.70
N ALA A 293 -19.86 1.20 -13.08
CA ALA A 293 -20.60 2.25 -13.77
C ALA A 293 -19.68 3.15 -14.63
N ASP A 294 -18.39 3.22 -14.30
CA ASP A 294 -17.34 3.93 -15.05
C ASP A 294 -16.35 2.95 -15.72
N GLU A 295 -16.87 1.89 -16.35
CA GLU A 295 -16.10 0.96 -17.22
C GLU A 295 -14.89 0.30 -16.52
N GLY A 296 -15.01 0.02 -15.22
CA GLY A 296 -13.95 -0.54 -14.39
C GLY A 296 -12.83 0.45 -14.06
N ASN A 297 -13.05 1.76 -14.19
CA ASN A 297 -12.06 2.77 -13.78
C ASN A 297 -11.83 2.70 -12.26
N SER A 298 -10.58 2.88 -11.84
CA SER A 298 -10.20 2.79 -10.43
C SER A 298 -10.55 4.08 -9.69
N LYS A 299 -11.31 3.97 -8.60
CA LYS A 299 -11.82 5.07 -7.77
C LYS A 299 -11.36 4.95 -6.32
N LEU A 300 -11.16 6.08 -5.67
CA LEU A 300 -10.87 6.16 -4.24
C LEU A 300 -12.07 5.69 -3.43
N LEU A 301 -11.82 4.81 -2.46
CA LEU A 301 -12.78 4.43 -1.41
C LEU A 301 -12.18 4.78 -0.06
N ILE A 302 -12.94 5.55 0.73
CA ILE A 302 -12.64 5.87 2.12
C ILE A 302 -13.81 5.33 2.94
N LEU A 303 -13.56 4.27 3.70
CA LEU A 303 -14.60 3.54 4.42
C LEU A 303 -14.30 3.57 5.90
N GLU A 304 -15.28 3.94 6.72
CA GLU A 304 -15.16 3.76 8.17
C GLU A 304 -14.98 2.27 8.51
N MET A 305 -14.08 2.00 9.44
CA MET A 305 -13.76 0.67 9.92
C MET A 305 -14.17 0.53 11.37
N GLU A 306 -15.17 -0.31 11.61
CA GLU A 306 -15.62 -0.68 12.95
C GLU A 306 -14.90 -1.95 13.44
N TRP A 307 -15.10 -2.29 14.70
CA TRP A 307 -14.54 -3.49 15.33
C TRP A 307 -15.64 -4.32 15.98
N ASP A 308 -15.67 -5.63 15.70
CA ASP A 308 -16.62 -6.54 16.33
C ASP A 308 -16.24 -6.87 17.80
N GLU A 309 -17.10 -7.63 18.48
CA GLU A 309 -16.90 -8.03 19.89
C GLU A 309 -15.63 -8.85 20.15
N ASN A 310 -15.00 -9.38 19.09
CA ASN A 310 -13.77 -10.17 19.15
C ASN A 310 -12.56 -9.38 18.61
N ASP A 311 -12.69 -8.06 18.46
CA ASP A 311 -11.71 -7.13 17.91
C ASP A 311 -11.30 -7.47 16.46
N TRP A 312 -12.24 -7.88 15.60
CA TRP A 312 -11.98 -7.98 14.16
C TRP A 312 -12.54 -6.78 13.40
N PRO A 313 -11.86 -6.32 12.34
CA PRO A 313 -12.33 -5.19 11.56
C PRO A 313 -13.60 -5.55 10.80
N VAL A 314 -14.55 -4.61 10.78
CA VAL A 314 -15.81 -4.67 10.03
C VAL A 314 -15.88 -3.42 9.18
N VAL A 315 -15.83 -3.61 7.87
CA VAL A 315 -15.94 -2.54 6.88
C VAL A 315 -17.17 -2.84 6.03
N ARG A 316 -17.96 -1.81 5.73
CA ARG A 316 -19.16 -1.94 4.90
C ARG A 316 -19.00 -1.02 3.70
N LEU A 317 -19.22 -1.57 2.50
CA LEU A 317 -19.49 -0.75 1.33
C LEU A 317 -20.88 -0.16 1.53
N GLY A 318 -21.00 1.16 1.41
CA GLY A 318 -22.31 1.80 1.31
C GLY A 318 -23.12 1.17 0.17
N GLU A 319 -24.45 1.17 0.33
CA GLU A 319 -25.37 0.72 -0.72
C GLU A 319 -25.27 1.58 -1.98
#